data_AF-A0A965A775-F1
#
_entry.id   AF-A0A965A775-F1
#
_cell.length_a   1.000
_cell.length_b   1.000
_cell.length_c   1.000
_cell.angle_alpha   90.00
_cell.angle_beta   90.00
_cell.angle_gamma   90.00
#
_symmetry.space_group_name_H-M   'P 1'
#
loop_
_entity.id
_entity.type
_entity.pdbx_description
1 polymer ?
#
loop_
_entity_poly.entity_id
_entity_poly.type
_entity_poly.pdbx_seq_one_letter_code
_entity_poly.pdbx_strand_id
1 'polypeptide(L)'
;MNLDLYQNKIDAPDIAISPEVSHYVMHSLFTYTKSVMLFIASDNRILYFNKPANDCGILLFGRSPEVGRNLLAYRQGHNQKLFTVLEDALQMVKLNRKPLSFEHKIVSTHLNLRANFDFTPVTDENNKMVGTFLVIDNISERKKIENHNKFQRHQLNQIAWSQSHKTRQPVATILGLINIFDNDSLTPDNLKILSMLQETVKKLEAIIQETVVRANSRLDDY
;
A
#
# COMPACT_ATOMS: atom_id res chain seq x y z
N MET A 1 19.39 -24.32 43.31
CA MET A 1 18.22 -25.16 42.96
C MET A 1 17.33 -25.11 44.20
N ASN A 2 16.30 -24.27 44.28
CA ASN A 2 15.21 -24.03 43.34
C ASN A 2 14.91 -22.55 43.10
N LEU A 3 14.44 -22.27 41.88
CA LEU A 3 13.76 -21.04 41.49
C LEU A 3 12.34 -21.06 42.06
N ASP A 4 12.02 -20.19 43.01
CA ASP A 4 10.63 -19.85 43.40
C ASP A 4 10.38 -18.36 43.16
N LEU A 5 10.64 -17.92 41.93
CA LEU A 5 10.18 -16.64 41.40
C LEU A 5 9.41 -16.97 40.10
N TYR A 6 8.19 -16.43 39.99
CA TYR A 6 7.26 -16.52 38.85
C TYR A 6 6.24 -17.67 38.84
N GLN A 7 5.27 -17.65 39.76
CA GLN A 7 3.90 -18.11 39.49
C GLN A 7 2.85 -17.21 40.15
N ASN A 8 2.86 -15.91 39.83
CA ASN A 8 1.63 -15.12 39.89
C ASN A 8 1.04 -15.10 38.48
N LYS A 9 0.28 -16.14 38.15
CA LYS A 9 -0.72 -16.07 37.08
C LYS A 9 -1.71 -14.99 37.51
N ILE A 10 -1.65 -13.84 36.86
CA ILE A 10 -2.75 -12.88 36.91
C ILE A 10 -3.88 -13.57 36.14
N ASP A 11 -4.77 -14.24 36.87
CA ASP A 11 -6.07 -14.65 36.35
C ASP A 11 -6.84 -13.36 36.06
N ALA A 12 -6.63 -12.80 34.86
CA ALA A 12 -7.52 -11.78 34.33
C ALA A 12 -8.89 -12.47 34.17
N PRO A 13 -9.97 -11.97 34.82
CA PRO A 13 -11.29 -12.53 34.55
C PRO A 13 -11.55 -12.38 33.06
N ASP A 14 -12.04 -13.44 32.41
CA ASP A 14 -12.60 -13.36 31.06
C ASP A 14 -13.76 -12.36 31.11
N ILE A 15 -13.49 -11.08 30.83
CA ILE A 15 -14.51 -10.04 30.70
C ILE A 15 -15.18 -10.29 29.35
N ALA A 16 -16.12 -11.23 29.32
CA ALA A 16 -17.01 -11.41 28.20
C ALA A 16 -17.79 -10.11 28.01
N ILE A 17 -17.55 -9.42 26.89
CA ILE A 17 -18.27 -8.21 26.52
C ILE A 17 -19.74 -8.59 26.36
N SER A 18 -20.65 -7.87 27.03
CA SER A 18 -22.09 -8.15 26.88
C SER A 18 -22.53 -7.96 25.43
N PRO A 19 -23.56 -8.69 24.95
CA PRO A 19 -24.08 -8.52 23.59
C PRO A 19 -24.44 -7.07 23.25
N GLU A 20 -24.92 -6.31 24.24
CA GLU A 20 -25.25 -4.89 24.10
C GLU A 20 -24.00 -4.03 23.89
N VAL A 21 -22.95 -4.21 24.69
CA VAL A 21 -21.69 -3.47 24.51
C VAL A 21 -21.03 -3.85 23.19
N SER A 22 -21.06 -5.13 22.83
CA SER A 22 -20.60 -5.60 21.52
C SER A 22 -21.37 -4.93 20.37
N HIS A 23 -22.69 -4.80 20.52
CA HIS A 23 -23.53 -4.09 19.55
C HIS A 23 -23.14 -2.61 19.42
N TYR A 24 -22.93 -1.89 20.52
CA TYR A 24 -22.50 -0.49 20.48
C TYR A 24 -21.12 -0.31 19.85
N VAL A 25 -20.16 -1.17 20.19
CA VAL A 25 -18.82 -1.15 19.58
C VAL A 25 -18.91 -1.40 18.08
N MET A 26 -19.61 -2.46 17.66
CA MET A 26 -19.82 -2.74 16.24
C MET A 26 -20.50 -1.60 15.51
N HIS A 27 -21.58 -1.05 16.07
CA HIS A 27 -22.29 0.09 15.50
C HIS A 27 -21.36 1.30 15.35
N SER A 28 -20.55 1.62 16.36
CA SER A 28 -19.62 2.73 16.31
C SER A 28 -18.52 2.54 15.25
N LEU A 29 -17.91 1.35 15.20
CA LEU A 29 -16.89 1.02 14.21
C LEU A 29 -17.46 1.22 12.81
N PHE A 30 -18.60 0.62 12.50
CA PHE A 30 -19.16 0.68 11.16
C PHE A 30 -19.73 2.04 10.78
N THR A 31 -20.21 2.83 11.75
CA THR A 31 -20.80 4.16 11.47
C THR A 31 -19.74 5.22 11.20
N TYR A 32 -18.60 5.18 11.89
CA TYR A 32 -17.57 6.21 11.79
C TYR A 32 -16.44 5.89 10.81
N THR A 33 -16.39 4.68 10.23
CA THR A 33 -15.45 4.39 9.14
C THR A 33 -15.77 5.24 7.91
N LYS A 34 -14.74 5.64 7.15
CA LYS A 34 -14.92 6.21 5.80
C LYS A 34 -15.21 5.14 4.74
N SER A 35 -14.93 3.89 5.05
CA SER A 35 -15.14 2.74 4.18
C SER A 35 -16.62 2.51 3.95
N VAL A 36 -16.97 2.13 2.73
CA VAL A 36 -18.32 1.68 2.37
C VAL A 36 -18.44 0.23 2.80
N MET A 37 -19.44 -0.10 3.62
CA MET A 37 -19.62 -1.45 4.15
C MET A 37 -21.04 -1.95 3.90
N LEU A 38 -21.15 -3.18 3.39
CA LEU A 38 -22.42 -3.89 3.19
C LEU A 38 -22.30 -5.34 3.65
N PHE A 39 -23.36 -5.88 4.24
CA PHE A 39 -23.50 -7.32 4.44
C PHE A 39 -24.64 -7.85 3.57
N ILE A 40 -24.34 -8.85 2.74
CA ILE A 40 -25.25 -9.39 1.73
C ILE A 40 -25.46 -10.86 2.03
N ALA A 41 -26.70 -11.28 2.25
CA ALA A 41 -27.08 -12.67 2.49
C ALA A 41 -26.73 -13.59 1.30
N SER A 42 -26.71 -14.89 1.57
CA SER A 42 -26.50 -15.92 0.54
C SER A 42 -27.53 -15.86 -0.60
N ASP A 43 -28.73 -15.34 -0.34
CA ASP A 43 -29.81 -15.11 -1.32
C ASP A 43 -29.83 -13.70 -1.97
N ASN A 44 -28.74 -12.94 -1.82
CA ASN A 44 -28.56 -11.56 -2.30
C ASN A 44 -29.37 -10.48 -1.57
N ARG A 45 -30.05 -10.77 -0.46
CA ARG A 45 -30.68 -9.72 0.34
C ARG A 45 -29.65 -8.90 1.12
N ILE A 46 -29.80 -7.59 1.14
CA ILE A 46 -28.96 -6.71 1.96
C ILE A 46 -29.39 -6.89 3.42
N LEU A 47 -28.49 -7.31 4.28
CA LEU A 47 -28.74 -7.46 5.72
C LEU A 47 -28.26 -6.25 6.51
N TYR A 48 -27.21 -5.57 6.03
CA TYR A 48 -26.64 -4.40 6.68
C TYR A 48 -25.97 -3.49 5.66
N PHE A 49 -25.95 -2.19 5.95
CA PHE A 49 -25.10 -1.20 5.29
C PHE A 49 -24.82 -0.02 6.22
N ASN A 50 -23.67 0.64 6.07
CA ASN A 50 -23.33 1.85 6.84
C ASN A 50 -23.67 3.15 6.09
N LYS A 51 -23.47 4.31 6.75
CA LYS A 51 -23.76 5.62 6.15
C LYS A 51 -22.99 5.87 4.83
N PRO A 52 -21.66 5.63 4.73
CA PRO A 52 -20.96 5.70 3.45
C PRO A 52 -21.58 4.83 2.35
N ALA A 53 -22.01 3.61 2.67
CA ALA A 53 -22.69 2.73 1.71
C ALA A 53 -24.02 3.30 1.22
N ASN A 54 -24.79 3.95 2.09
CA ASN A 54 -26.00 4.67 1.71
C ASN A 54 -25.71 5.77 0.69
N ASP A 55 -24.77 6.66 1.01
CA ASP A 55 -24.43 7.81 0.19
C ASP A 55 -23.87 7.36 -1.16
N CYS A 56 -23.03 6.32 -1.15
CA CYS A 56 -22.49 5.68 -2.34
C CYS A 56 -23.59 5.03 -3.20
N GLY A 57 -24.57 4.37 -2.57
CA GLY A 57 -25.70 3.74 -3.24
C GLY A 57 -26.56 4.75 -4.01
N ILE A 58 -26.89 5.89 -3.38
CA ILE A 58 -27.62 6.98 -4.03
C ILE A 58 -26.81 7.53 -5.21
N LEU A 59 -25.52 7.78 -5.01
CA LEU A 59 -24.67 8.43 -6.01
C LEU A 59 -24.38 7.54 -7.23
N LEU A 60 -24.11 6.25 -7.01
CA LEU A 60 -23.72 5.31 -8.08
C LEU A 60 -24.89 4.55 -8.68
N PHE A 61 -25.96 4.30 -7.92
CA PHE A 61 -27.09 3.49 -8.36
C PHE A 61 -28.42 4.24 -8.34
N GLY A 62 -28.43 5.51 -7.94
CA GLY A 62 -29.63 6.38 -7.98
C GLY A 62 -30.62 6.16 -6.84
N ARG A 63 -30.30 5.30 -5.87
CA ARG A 63 -31.20 4.96 -4.76
C ARG A 63 -30.45 4.41 -3.54
N SER A 64 -31.02 4.66 -2.36
CA SER A 64 -30.53 4.09 -1.10
C SER A 64 -30.58 2.56 -1.11
N PRO A 65 -29.55 1.87 -0.58
CA PRO A 65 -29.66 0.50 -0.09
C PRO A 65 -30.83 0.36 0.89
N GLU A 66 -31.47 -0.80 0.92
CA GLU A 66 -32.59 -1.10 1.82
C GLU A 66 -32.38 -2.49 2.43
N VAL A 67 -32.46 -2.59 3.76
CA VAL A 67 -32.37 -3.88 4.45
C VAL A 67 -33.53 -4.78 4.01
N GLY A 68 -33.23 -6.04 3.73
CA GLY A 68 -34.16 -7.04 3.22
C GLY A 68 -34.37 -7.01 1.71
N ARG A 69 -34.00 -5.93 1.01
CA ARG A 69 -34.15 -5.85 -0.45
C ARG A 69 -33.06 -6.67 -1.14
N ASN A 70 -33.41 -7.29 -2.26
CA ASN A 70 -32.46 -8.01 -3.10
C ASN A 70 -31.52 -7.03 -3.82
N LEU A 71 -30.21 -7.25 -3.71
CA LEU A 71 -29.17 -6.42 -4.33
C LEU A 71 -29.33 -6.31 -5.86
N LEU A 72 -29.83 -7.35 -6.53
CA LEU A 72 -30.03 -7.36 -7.98
C LEU A 72 -31.04 -6.30 -8.46
N ALA A 73 -31.92 -5.81 -7.58
CA ALA A 73 -32.83 -4.72 -7.89
C ALA A 73 -32.12 -3.39 -8.22
N TYR A 74 -30.84 -3.27 -7.85
CA TYR A 74 -30.00 -2.09 -8.09
C TYR A 74 -29.23 -2.16 -9.43
N ARG A 75 -29.33 -3.28 -10.17
CA ARG A 75 -28.63 -3.48 -11.45
C ARG A 75 -28.93 -2.40 -12.49
N GLN A 76 -30.15 -1.87 -12.50
CA GLN A 76 -30.60 -0.83 -13.43
C GLN A 76 -30.19 0.61 -13.02
N GLY A 77 -29.35 0.75 -11.99
CA GLY A 77 -28.86 2.05 -11.53
C GLY A 77 -27.91 2.74 -12.51
N HIS A 78 -27.45 3.94 -12.15
CA HIS A 78 -26.61 4.79 -13.01
C HIS A 78 -25.26 4.16 -13.42
N ASN A 79 -24.74 3.18 -12.68
CA ASN A 79 -23.46 2.52 -12.97
C ASN A 79 -23.58 1.00 -13.15
N GLN A 80 -24.24 0.59 -14.24
CA GLN A 80 -24.46 -0.83 -14.56
C GLN A 80 -23.15 -1.61 -14.69
N LYS A 81 -22.11 -1.02 -15.28
CA LYS A 81 -20.80 -1.67 -15.45
C LYS A 81 -20.17 -2.04 -14.11
N LEU A 82 -20.18 -1.12 -13.15
CA LEU A 82 -19.70 -1.41 -11.81
C LEU A 82 -20.57 -2.47 -11.14
N PHE A 83 -21.89 -2.42 -11.33
CA PHE A 83 -22.78 -3.43 -10.77
C PHE A 83 -22.45 -4.84 -11.28
N THR A 84 -22.20 -5.01 -12.58
CA THR A 84 -21.77 -6.31 -13.15
C THR A 84 -20.50 -6.83 -12.48
N VAL A 85 -19.49 -5.97 -12.30
CA VAL A 85 -18.25 -6.34 -11.60
C VAL A 85 -18.50 -6.79 -10.16
N LEU A 86 -19.38 -6.08 -9.43
CA LEU A 86 -19.76 -6.44 -8.06
C LEU A 86 -20.51 -7.78 -8.02
N GLU A 87 -21.40 -8.00 -8.98
CA GLU A 87 -22.20 -9.21 -9.10
C GLU A 87 -21.33 -10.43 -9.39
N ASP A 88 -20.41 -10.32 -10.36
CA ASP A 88 -19.48 -11.39 -10.73
C ASP A 88 -18.58 -11.75 -9.53
N ALA A 89 -18.02 -10.75 -8.86
CA ALA A 89 -17.20 -10.94 -7.66
C ALA A 89 -17.98 -11.63 -6.53
N LEU A 90 -19.23 -11.20 -6.28
CA LEU A 90 -20.10 -11.81 -5.29
C LEU A 90 -20.38 -13.29 -5.63
N GLN A 91 -20.63 -13.60 -6.90
CA GLN A 91 -20.84 -14.97 -7.37
C GLN A 91 -19.59 -15.83 -7.17
N MET A 92 -18.41 -15.33 -7.52
CA MET A 92 -17.14 -16.04 -7.32
C MET A 92 -16.89 -16.37 -5.84
N VAL A 93 -17.14 -15.43 -4.93
CA VAL A 93 -16.97 -15.64 -3.49
C VAL A 93 -17.96 -16.66 -2.96
N LYS A 94 -19.21 -16.65 -3.44
CA LYS A 94 -20.23 -17.64 -3.06
C LYS A 94 -19.86 -19.05 -3.52
N LEU A 95 -19.33 -19.18 -4.74
CA LEU A 95 -18.92 -20.48 -5.30
C LEU A 95 -17.67 -21.02 -4.60
N ASN A 96 -16.64 -20.18 -4.46
CA ASN A 96 -15.33 -20.61 -3.99
C ASN A 96 -15.20 -20.62 -2.47
N ARG A 97 -16.08 -19.89 -1.76
CA ARG A 97 -16.03 -19.66 -0.31
C ARG A 97 -14.68 -19.14 0.18
N LYS A 98 -14.01 -18.35 -0.65
CA LYS A 98 -12.73 -17.71 -0.35
C LYS A 98 -12.88 -16.19 -0.44
N PRO A 99 -12.14 -15.43 0.39
CA PRO A 99 -12.07 -13.99 0.24
C PRO A 99 -11.58 -13.59 -1.15
N LEU A 100 -12.11 -12.49 -1.67
CA LEU A 100 -11.70 -11.88 -2.94
C LEU A 100 -11.42 -10.40 -2.72
N SER A 101 -10.25 -9.96 -3.16
CA SER A 101 -9.82 -8.57 -3.10
C SER A 101 -9.35 -8.10 -4.46
N PHE A 102 -9.79 -6.92 -4.91
CA PHE A 102 -9.29 -6.31 -6.14
C PHE A 102 -9.44 -4.79 -6.15
N GLU A 103 -8.55 -4.13 -6.88
CA GLU A 103 -8.67 -2.70 -7.17
C GLU A 103 -9.51 -2.47 -8.43
N HIS A 104 -10.45 -1.52 -8.36
CA HIS A 104 -11.23 -1.10 -9.51
C HIS A 104 -11.37 0.42 -9.57
N LYS A 105 -11.40 0.96 -10.79
CA LYS A 105 -11.61 2.40 -11.00
C LYS A 105 -13.11 2.66 -11.12
N ILE A 106 -13.66 3.40 -10.17
CA ILE A 106 -15.05 3.84 -10.21
C ILE A 106 -15.10 5.12 -11.04
N VAL A 107 -15.81 5.06 -12.17
CA VAL A 107 -16.06 6.20 -13.05
C VAL A 107 -17.56 6.40 -13.19
N SER A 108 -18.03 7.59 -12.84
CA SER A 108 -19.38 8.10 -13.06
C SER A 108 -19.33 9.60 -13.34
N THR A 109 -20.48 10.22 -13.62
CA THR A 109 -20.59 11.68 -13.78
C THR A 109 -20.08 12.45 -12.55
N HIS A 110 -20.19 11.86 -11.36
CA HIS A 110 -19.89 12.53 -10.09
C HIS A 110 -18.65 11.98 -9.37
N LEU A 111 -18.11 10.84 -9.82
CA LEU A 111 -16.99 10.16 -9.16
C LEU A 111 -15.97 9.67 -10.17
N ASN A 112 -14.70 9.95 -9.87
CA ASN A 112 -13.55 9.39 -10.59
C ASN A 112 -12.47 9.06 -9.57
N LEU A 113 -12.47 7.82 -9.08
CA LEU A 113 -11.57 7.38 -8.02
C LEU A 113 -11.15 5.92 -8.23
N ARG A 114 -10.03 5.54 -7.60
CA ARG A 114 -9.65 4.12 -7.46
C ARG A 114 -10.10 3.64 -6.09
N ALA A 115 -10.76 2.49 -6.08
CA ALA A 115 -11.21 1.83 -4.86
C ALA A 115 -10.68 0.40 -4.78
N ASN A 116 -10.41 -0.06 -3.57
CA ASN A 116 -10.22 -1.47 -3.27
C ASN A 116 -11.55 -2.06 -2.85
N PHE A 117 -11.85 -3.27 -3.32
CA PHE A 117 -13.07 -4.01 -3.00
C PHE A 117 -12.66 -5.31 -2.32
N ASP A 118 -13.11 -5.50 -1.08
CA ASP A 118 -12.83 -6.68 -0.29
C ASP A 118 -14.14 -7.41 0.02
N PHE A 119 -14.25 -8.63 -0.51
CA PHE A 119 -15.38 -9.52 -0.28
C PHE A 119 -14.95 -10.67 0.63
N THR A 120 -15.54 -10.74 1.81
CA THR A 120 -15.25 -11.78 2.79
C THR A 120 -16.46 -12.69 2.96
N PRO A 121 -16.37 -14.00 2.66
CA PRO A 121 -17.46 -14.92 2.92
C PRO A 121 -17.68 -15.09 4.42
N VAL A 122 -18.93 -15.17 4.84
CA VAL A 122 -19.35 -15.38 6.22
C VAL A 122 -20.13 -16.69 6.29
N THR A 123 -19.65 -17.62 7.10
CA THR A 123 -20.26 -18.93 7.34
C THR A 123 -20.73 -19.06 8.78
N ASP A 124 -21.74 -19.89 9.01
CA ASP A 124 -22.15 -20.28 10.35
C ASP A 124 -21.24 -21.39 10.92
N GLU A 125 -21.54 -21.84 12.14
CA GLU A 125 -20.83 -22.93 12.84
C GLU A 125 -20.86 -24.27 12.09
N ASN A 126 -21.84 -24.46 11.19
CA ASN A 126 -22.00 -25.65 10.36
C ASN A 126 -21.35 -25.49 8.98
N ASN A 127 -20.52 -24.46 8.80
CA ASN A 127 -19.85 -24.13 7.53
C ASN A 127 -20.83 -23.88 6.37
N LYS A 128 -22.06 -23.45 6.69
CA LYS A 128 -23.05 -23.03 5.71
C LYS A 128 -22.88 -21.54 5.45
N MET A 129 -22.90 -21.15 4.18
CA MET A 129 -22.77 -19.76 3.75
C MET A 129 -23.96 -18.92 4.26
N VAL A 130 -23.69 -17.99 5.17
CA VAL A 130 -24.65 -17.01 5.68
C VAL A 130 -24.76 -15.85 4.69
N GLY A 131 -23.61 -15.37 4.20
CA GLY A 131 -23.56 -14.22 3.31
C GLY A 131 -22.13 -13.78 3.01
N THR A 132 -21.98 -12.61 2.42
CA THR A 132 -20.70 -11.99 2.07
C THR A 132 -20.67 -10.59 2.66
N PHE A 133 -19.60 -10.27 3.37
CA PHE A 133 -19.30 -8.92 3.83
C PHE A 133 -18.45 -8.20 2.76
N LEU A 134 -18.93 -7.05 2.30
CA LEU A 134 -18.27 -6.21 1.31
C LEU A 134 -17.77 -4.94 1.96
N VAL A 135 -16.48 -4.66 1.83
CA VAL A 135 -15.85 -3.40 2.21
C VAL A 135 -15.27 -2.75 0.95
N ILE A 136 -15.50 -1.45 0.77
CA ILE A 136 -14.95 -0.67 -0.33
C ILE A 136 -14.21 0.55 0.24
N ASP A 137 -12.93 0.63 -0.08
CA ASP A 137 -12.03 1.69 0.38
C ASP A 137 -11.55 2.57 -0.76
N ASN A 138 -11.63 3.89 -0.59
CA ASN A 138 -11.02 4.83 -1.52
C ASN A 138 -9.50 4.86 -1.32
N ILE A 139 -8.76 4.37 -2.33
CA ILE A 139 -7.30 4.28 -2.31
C ILE A 139 -6.63 5.37 -3.16
N SER A 140 -7.38 6.36 -3.64
CA SER A 140 -6.89 7.34 -4.62
C SER A 140 -5.73 8.18 -4.08
N GLU A 141 -5.85 8.73 -2.87
CA GLU A 141 -4.79 9.53 -2.25
C GLU A 141 -3.54 8.69 -1.98
N ARG A 142 -3.72 7.49 -1.43
CA ARG A 142 -2.63 6.54 -1.21
C ARG A 142 -1.89 6.25 -2.52
N LYS A 143 -2.60 5.95 -3.60
CA LYS A 143 -2.00 5.69 -4.92
C LYS A 143 -1.30 6.92 -5.51
N LYS A 144 -1.82 8.13 -5.31
CA LYS A 144 -1.13 9.36 -5.74
C LYS A 144 0.21 9.52 -5.03
N ILE A 145 0.22 9.32 -3.70
CA ILE A 145 1.44 9.41 -2.90
C ILE A 145 2.43 8.32 -3.32
N GLU A 146 1.98 7.06 -3.46
CA GLU A 146 2.81 5.95 -3.92
C GLU A 146 3.45 6.24 -5.29
N ASN A 147 2.66 6.74 -6.25
CA ASN A 147 3.15 7.08 -7.58
C ASN A 147 4.10 8.28 -7.57
N HIS A 148 3.80 9.31 -6.75
CA HIS A 148 4.68 10.46 -6.60
C HIS A 148 6.03 10.05 -6.00
N ASN A 149 6.02 9.21 -4.97
CA ASN A 149 7.24 8.65 -4.37
C ASN A 149 8.03 7.81 -5.38
N LYS A 150 7.36 6.96 -6.16
CA LYS A 150 8.01 6.20 -7.24
C LYS A 150 8.67 7.12 -8.28
N PHE A 151 7.97 8.18 -8.67
CA PHE A 151 8.49 9.16 -9.62
C PHE A 151 9.71 9.92 -9.06
N GLN A 152 9.63 10.43 -7.83
CA GLN A 152 10.76 11.10 -7.17
C GLN A 152 11.98 10.17 -7.05
N ARG A 153 11.78 8.90 -6.67
CA ARG A 153 12.86 7.90 -6.61
C ARG A 153 13.52 7.71 -7.97
N HIS A 154 12.72 7.58 -9.03
CA HIS A 154 13.25 7.46 -10.38
C HIS A 154 14.07 8.69 -10.79
N GLN A 155 13.60 9.90 -10.48
CA GLN A 155 14.35 11.13 -10.76
C GLN A 155 15.67 11.21 -9.98
N LEU A 156 15.65 10.89 -8.68
CA LEU A 156 16.87 10.87 -7.86
C LEU A 156 17.91 9.90 -8.41
N ASN A 157 17.48 8.71 -8.85
CA ASN A 157 18.38 7.73 -9.46
C ASN A 157 18.98 8.24 -10.77
N GLN A 158 18.18 8.88 -11.64
CA GLN A 158 18.69 9.48 -12.87
C GLN A 158 19.69 10.60 -12.60
N ILE A 159 19.44 11.45 -11.61
CA ILE A 159 20.34 12.54 -11.20
C ILE A 159 21.66 11.95 -10.69
N ALA A 160 21.58 11.00 -9.74
CA ALA A 160 22.77 10.37 -9.16
C ALA A 160 23.61 9.64 -10.22
N TRP A 161 22.98 8.94 -11.15
CA TRP A 161 23.66 8.26 -12.26
C TRP A 161 24.34 9.26 -13.20
N SER A 162 23.62 10.31 -13.62
CA SER A 162 24.13 11.34 -14.53
C SER A 162 25.31 12.11 -13.90
N GLN A 163 25.18 12.52 -12.63
CA GLN A 163 26.25 13.18 -11.91
C GLN A 163 27.48 12.28 -11.77
N SER A 164 27.29 11.03 -11.37
CA SER A 164 28.41 10.09 -11.21
C SER A 164 29.14 9.85 -12.52
N HIS A 165 28.42 9.70 -13.63
CA HIS A 165 29.04 9.53 -14.94
C HIS A 165 29.84 10.77 -15.35
N LYS A 166 29.26 11.97 -15.20
CA LYS A 166 29.93 13.25 -15.51
C LYS A 166 31.15 13.52 -14.62
N THR A 167 31.14 13.11 -13.35
CA THR A 167 32.27 13.33 -12.44
C THR A 167 33.35 12.24 -12.59
N ARG A 168 32.99 11.01 -12.97
CA ARG A 168 33.98 9.94 -13.22
C ARG A 168 34.89 10.24 -14.42
N GLN A 169 34.37 10.90 -15.46
CA GLN A 169 35.17 11.27 -16.63
C GLN A 169 36.41 12.12 -16.25
N PRO A 170 36.28 13.29 -15.59
CA PRO A 170 37.44 14.09 -15.20
C PRO A 170 38.31 13.40 -14.14
N VAL A 171 37.74 12.61 -13.24
CA VAL A 171 38.51 11.78 -12.28
C VAL A 171 39.45 10.82 -13.00
N ALA A 172 38.94 10.09 -13.99
CA ALA A 172 39.72 9.17 -14.81
C ALA A 172 40.79 9.90 -15.61
N THR A 173 40.47 11.08 -16.16
CA THR A 173 41.46 11.94 -16.84
C THR A 173 42.59 12.34 -15.89
N ILE A 174 42.28 12.81 -14.68
CA ILE A 174 43.30 13.20 -13.70
C ILE A 174 44.17 12.00 -13.32
N LEU A 175 43.59 10.84 -13.02
CA LEU A 175 44.36 9.62 -12.71
C LEU A 175 45.26 9.21 -13.88
N GLY A 176 44.75 9.26 -15.11
CA GLY A 176 45.53 8.97 -16.31
C GLY A 176 46.73 9.92 -16.45
N LEU A 177 46.52 11.22 -16.26
CA LEU A 177 47.59 12.22 -16.29
C LEU A 177 48.63 11.98 -15.20
N ILE A 178 48.22 11.65 -13.97
CA ILE A 178 49.17 11.29 -12.91
C ILE A 178 50.00 10.07 -13.29
N ASN A 179 49.37 9.03 -13.86
CA ASN A 179 50.04 7.76 -14.15
C ASN A 179 51.09 7.85 -15.27
N ILE A 180 51.02 8.88 -16.11
CA ILE A 180 52.00 9.13 -17.19
C ILE A 180 53.09 10.12 -16.80
N PHE A 181 53.08 10.66 -15.57
CA PHE A 181 54.18 11.50 -15.09
C PHE A 181 55.47 10.67 -15.05
N ASP A 182 56.55 11.26 -15.59
CA ASP A 182 57.89 10.71 -15.48
C ASP A 182 58.39 10.90 -14.04
N ASN A 183 58.43 9.81 -13.27
CA ASN A 183 58.81 9.85 -11.86
C ASN A 183 60.31 10.08 -11.65
N ASP A 184 61.15 9.83 -12.66
CA ASP A 184 62.61 9.89 -12.54
C ASP A 184 63.14 11.33 -12.63
N SER A 185 62.33 12.27 -13.14
CA SER A 185 62.65 13.70 -13.26
C SER A 185 62.02 14.60 -12.20
N LEU A 186 61.36 14.03 -11.17
CA LEU A 186 60.64 14.79 -10.15
C LEU A 186 61.47 15.12 -8.91
N THR A 187 61.27 16.32 -8.37
CA THR A 187 61.78 16.69 -7.05
C THR A 187 60.97 16.01 -5.92
N PRO A 188 61.54 15.88 -4.72
CA PRO A 188 60.82 15.32 -3.56
C PRO A 188 59.49 16.04 -3.25
N ASP A 189 59.44 17.37 -3.44
CA ASP A 189 58.21 18.16 -3.25
C ASP A 189 57.15 17.84 -4.31
N ASN A 190 57.55 17.65 -5.57
CA ASN A 190 56.63 17.27 -6.64
C ASN A 190 56.03 15.88 -6.42
N LEU A 191 56.82 14.91 -5.94
CA LEU A 191 56.34 13.58 -5.57
C LEU A 191 55.30 13.65 -4.46
N LYS A 192 55.51 14.51 -3.45
CA LYS A 192 54.56 14.72 -2.37
C LYS A 192 53.23 15.31 -2.88
N ILE A 193 53.30 16.30 -3.78
CA ILE A 193 52.11 16.90 -4.41
C ILE A 193 51.34 15.86 -5.24
N LEU A 194 52.03 15.05 -6.06
CA LEU A 194 51.39 14.00 -6.84
C LEU A 194 50.70 12.95 -5.95
N SER A 195 51.35 12.56 -4.86
CA SER A 195 50.75 11.64 -3.88
C SER A 195 49.48 12.21 -3.25
N MET A 196 49.50 13.49 -2.84
CA MET A 196 48.31 14.18 -2.32
C MET A 196 47.20 14.29 -3.37
N LEU A 197 47.56 14.49 -4.63
CA LEU A 197 46.61 14.59 -5.73
C LEU A 197 45.96 13.23 -6.03
N GLN A 198 46.74 12.14 -6.04
CA GLN A 198 46.21 10.77 -6.13
C GLN A 198 45.24 10.46 -4.98
N GLU A 199 45.61 10.79 -3.74
CA GLU A 199 44.77 10.55 -2.58
C GLU A 199 43.45 11.33 -2.68
N THR A 200 43.51 12.59 -3.11
CA THR A 200 42.33 13.45 -3.31
C THR A 200 41.40 12.87 -4.36
N VAL A 201 41.94 12.36 -5.47
CA VAL A 201 41.14 11.76 -6.54
C VAL A 201 40.49 10.45 -6.09
N LYS A 202 41.20 9.61 -5.33
CA LYS A 202 40.62 8.40 -4.70
C LYS A 202 39.50 8.74 -3.73
N LYS A 203 39.65 9.79 -2.92
CA LYS A 203 38.58 10.29 -2.03
C LYS A 203 37.35 10.73 -2.83
N LEU A 204 37.55 11.45 -3.94
CA LEU A 204 36.46 11.87 -4.81
C LEU A 204 35.73 10.67 -5.43
N GLU A 205 36.48 9.64 -5.84
CA GLU A 205 35.91 8.39 -6.37
C GLU A 205 35.05 7.66 -5.33
N ALA A 206 35.51 7.58 -4.07
CA ALA A 206 34.74 7.01 -2.97
C ALA A 206 33.43 7.77 -2.72
N ILE A 207 33.45 9.11 -2.73
CA ILE A 207 32.25 9.94 -2.58
C ILE A 207 31.25 9.69 -3.72
N ILE A 208 31.73 9.55 -4.97
CA ILE A 208 30.88 9.23 -6.12
C ILE A 208 30.19 7.87 -5.92
N GLN A 209 30.95 6.84 -5.51
CA GLN A 209 30.40 5.51 -5.28
C GLN A 209 29.36 5.52 -4.15
N GLU A 210 29.67 6.19 -3.04
CA GLU A 210 28.75 6.35 -1.92
C GLU A 210 27.44 7.05 -2.34
N THR A 211 27.51 8.09 -3.16
CA THR A 211 26.33 8.81 -3.64
C THR A 211 25.41 7.91 -4.47
N VAL A 212 25.97 7.07 -5.34
CA VAL A 212 25.21 6.09 -6.13
C VAL A 212 24.58 5.04 -5.22
N VAL A 213 25.34 4.51 -4.27
CA VAL A 213 24.83 3.50 -3.33
C VAL A 213 23.68 4.08 -2.51
N ARG A 214 23.82 5.27 -1.92
CA ARG A 214 22.78 5.93 -1.13
C ARG A 214 21.51 6.24 -1.92
N ALA A 215 21.64 6.58 -3.20
CA ALA A 215 20.48 6.78 -4.07
C ALA A 215 19.71 5.47 -4.30
N ASN A 216 20.43 4.35 -4.40
CA ASN A 216 19.86 3.02 -4.64
C ASN A 216 19.41 2.30 -3.37
N SER A 217 20.10 2.43 -2.23
CA SER A 217 19.91 1.62 -1.03
C SER A 217 18.65 1.94 -0.21
N ARG A 218 17.80 2.89 -0.64
CA ARG A 218 16.39 2.98 -0.19
C ARG A 218 15.48 1.95 -0.88
N LEU A 219 16.04 0.81 -1.30
CA LEU A 219 15.34 -0.27 -1.99
C LEU A 219 14.93 -1.41 -1.06
N ASP A 220 15.51 -1.53 0.15
CA ASP A 220 15.42 -2.76 0.96
C ASP A 220 14.67 -2.60 2.30
N ASP A 221 14.13 -1.42 2.61
CA ASP A 221 13.41 -1.18 3.88
C ASP A 221 11.87 -1.44 3.81
N TYR A 222 11.37 -2.14 2.78
CA TYR A 222 9.95 -2.49 2.65
C TYR A 222 9.70 -3.86 2.04
#